data_AF-A0A060C0U7-F1
#
_entry.id   AF-A0A060C0U7-F1
#
_cell.length_a   1.000
_cell.length_b   1.000
_cell.length_c   1.000
_cell.angle_alpha   90.00
_cell.angle_beta   90.00
_cell.angle_gamma   90.00
#
_symmetry.space_group_name_H-M   'P 1'
#
loop_
_entity.id
_entity.type
_entity.pdbx_description
1 polymer ?
#
loop_
_entity_poly.entity_id
_entity_poly.type
_entity_poly.pdbx_seq_one_letter_code
_entity_poly.pdbx_strand_id
1 'polypeptide(L)'
;MAQIARVDNPLFGRGLRLSQRLCYFNAMLHFFYALPRIVYLTAPLAYLFFGAHVIHASALMIFAYALPHVMHAGVTNLRVHGRFRHPLWNEVYETALAWYILRPTWMALLNPKLGKFNVT
;
A
#
# COMPACT_ATOMS: atom_id res chain seq x y z
N MET A 1 -6.36 13.02 0.18
CA MET A 1 -5.67 12.61 1.43
C MET A 1 -4.16 12.79 1.38
N ALA A 2 -3.46 12.41 0.31
CA ALA A 2 -2.00 12.63 0.19
C ALA A 2 -1.58 14.11 0.39
N GLN A 3 -2.36 15.05 -0.15
CA GLN A 3 -2.14 16.49 0.06
C GLN A 3 -2.25 16.90 1.54
N ILE A 4 -3.29 16.45 2.25
CA ILE A 4 -3.51 16.73 3.68
C ILE A 4 -2.36 16.14 4.51
N ALA A 5 -1.92 14.93 4.19
CA ALA A 5 -0.77 14.30 4.83
C ALA A 5 0.51 15.15 4.69
N ARG A 6 0.69 15.82 3.53
CA ARG A 6 1.87 16.64 3.24
C ARG A 6 1.82 18.06 3.81
N VAL A 7 0.65 18.69 3.81
CA VAL A 7 0.45 20.09 4.22
C VAL A 7 0.20 20.19 5.72
N ASP A 8 -0.75 19.42 6.25
CA ASP A 8 -1.20 19.55 7.63
C ASP A 8 -0.48 18.58 8.58
N ASN A 9 0.01 17.46 8.05
CA ASN A 9 0.69 16.37 8.74
C ASN A 9 0.08 16.01 10.13
N PRO A 10 -0.81 15.01 10.21
CA PRO A 10 -1.52 14.69 11.45
C PRO A 10 -0.59 14.25 12.58
N LEU A 11 0.66 13.85 12.30
CA LEU A 11 1.62 13.44 13.32
C LEU A 11 2.15 14.62 14.15
N PHE A 12 2.25 15.82 13.56
CA PHE A 12 2.81 17.00 14.24
C PHE A 12 1.79 18.11 14.50
N GLY A 13 0.56 18.01 13.98
CA GLY A 13 -0.51 18.98 14.24
C GLY A 13 -0.80 19.16 15.74
N ARG A 14 -1.10 20.38 16.20
CA ARG A 14 -1.44 20.63 17.62
C ARG A 14 -2.88 20.18 17.92
N GLY A 15 -3.16 19.82 19.18
CA GLY A 15 -4.52 19.49 19.64
C GLY A 15 -5.00 18.04 19.46
N LEU A 16 -4.21 17.16 18.83
CA LEU A 16 -4.55 15.74 18.66
C LEU A 16 -3.90 14.85 19.72
N ARG A 17 -4.67 13.90 20.26
CA ARG A 17 -4.16 12.80 21.09
C ARG A 17 -3.41 11.77 20.24
N LEU A 18 -2.46 11.04 20.81
CA LEU A 18 -1.66 10.04 20.09
C LEU A 18 -2.52 9.01 19.33
N SER A 19 -3.59 8.50 19.94
CA SER A 19 -4.51 7.56 19.30
C SER A 19 -5.19 8.15 18.05
N GLN A 20 -5.61 9.41 18.12
CA GLN A 20 -6.21 10.13 16.99
C GLN A 20 -5.17 10.33 15.87
N ARG A 21 -3.94 10.71 16.23
CA ARG A 21 -2.84 10.87 15.27
C ARG A 21 -2.60 9.59 14.48
N LEU A 22 -2.53 8.45 15.18
CA LEU A 22 -2.33 7.14 14.53
C LEU A 22 -3.51 6.76 13.64
N CYS A 23 -4.74 7.05 14.06
CA CYS A 23 -5.94 6.79 13.25
C CYS A 23 -5.94 7.61 11.94
N TYR A 24 -5.70 8.91 12.03
CA TYR A 24 -5.60 9.78 10.86
C TYR A 24 -4.44 9.39 9.96
N PHE A 25 -3.28 9.09 10.56
CA PHE A 25 -2.11 8.68 9.82
C PHE A 25 -2.34 7.36 9.07
N ASN A 26 -2.93 6.36 9.72
CA ASN A 26 -3.30 5.08 9.08
C ASN A 26 -4.26 5.30 7.90
N ALA A 27 -5.29 6.13 8.08
CA ALA A 27 -6.24 6.45 7.02
C ALA A 27 -5.57 7.17 5.83
N MET A 28 -4.61 8.06 6.09
CA MET A 28 -3.87 8.76 5.04
C MET A 28 -2.86 7.85 4.34
N LEU A 29 -2.16 6.99 5.08
CA LEU A 29 -1.19 6.04 4.52
C LEU A 29 -1.81 5.06 3.54
N HIS A 30 -3.06 4.66 3.78
CA HIS A 30 -3.79 3.76 2.89
C HIS A 30 -3.75 4.25 1.44
N PHE A 31 -3.87 5.56 1.18
CA PHE A 31 -3.87 6.11 -0.20
C PHE A 31 -2.52 5.97 -0.92
N PHE A 32 -1.44 5.62 -0.23
CA PHE A 32 -0.12 5.39 -0.84
C PHE A 32 0.10 3.94 -1.25
N TYR A 33 -0.92 3.06 -1.22
CA TYR A 33 -0.79 1.65 -1.61
C TYR A 33 -0.31 1.46 -3.06
N ALA A 34 -0.59 2.43 -3.94
CA ALA A 34 -0.32 2.32 -5.38
C ALA A 34 1.15 2.06 -5.70
N LEU A 35 2.08 2.71 -4.99
CA LEU A 35 3.52 2.54 -5.21
C LEU A 35 4.00 1.13 -4.79
N PRO A 36 3.80 0.69 -3.53
CA PRO A 36 4.11 -0.69 -3.14
C PRO A 36 3.47 -1.74 -4.05
N ARG A 37 2.23 -1.51 -4.49
CA ARG A 37 1.50 -2.42 -5.37
C ARG A 37 2.20 -2.62 -6.72
N ILE A 38 2.61 -1.52 -7.36
CA ILE A 38 3.33 -1.58 -8.65
C ILE A 38 4.72 -2.22 -8.48
N VAL A 39 5.44 -1.90 -7.41
CA VAL A 39 6.71 -2.55 -7.09
C VAL A 39 6.53 -4.06 -6.94
N TYR A 40 5.49 -4.50 -6.20
CA TYR A 40 5.21 -5.92 -6.01
C TYR A 40 4.84 -6.65 -7.31
N LEU A 41 4.05 -6.02 -8.18
CA LEU A 41 3.66 -6.59 -9.48
C LEU A 41 4.83 -6.68 -10.45
N THR A 42 5.80 -5.77 -10.36
CA THR A 42 6.97 -5.73 -11.24
C THR A 42 8.16 -6.53 -10.71
N ALA A 43 8.20 -6.87 -9.42
CA ALA A 43 9.31 -7.61 -8.82
C ALA A 43 9.63 -8.96 -9.52
N PRO A 44 8.64 -9.79 -9.90
CA PRO A 44 8.93 -11.03 -10.65
C PRO A 44 9.49 -10.78 -12.05
N LEU A 45 9.10 -9.67 -12.69
CA LEU A 45 9.54 -9.30 -14.04
C LEU A 45 11.04 -8.98 -14.06
N ALA A 46 11.57 -8.42 -12.97
CA ALA A 46 13.01 -8.13 -12.86
C ALA A 46 13.86 -9.39 -13.02
N TYR A 47 13.43 -10.51 -12.41
CA TYR A 47 14.09 -11.80 -12.58
C TYR A 47 13.87 -12.37 -13.98
N LEU A 48 12.64 -12.33 -14.50
CA LEU A 48 12.30 -12.94 -15.79
C LEU A 48 12.98 -12.27 -16.99
N PHE A 49 13.11 -10.94 -16.99
CA PHE A 49 13.70 -10.21 -18.11
C PHE A 49 15.22 -10.01 -17.99
N PHE A 50 15.72 -9.81 -16.77
CA PHE A 50 17.10 -9.38 -16.56
C PHE A 50 17.93 -10.39 -15.76
N GLY A 51 17.33 -11.50 -15.31
CA GLY A 51 17.99 -12.43 -14.38
C GLY A 51 18.32 -11.80 -13.04
N ALA A 52 17.72 -10.65 -12.71
CA ALA A 52 18.03 -9.91 -11.50
C ALA A 52 17.42 -10.61 -10.27
N HIS A 53 18.28 -11.23 -9.47
CA HIS A 53 17.87 -11.88 -8.22
C HIS A 53 17.61 -10.83 -7.13
N VAL A 54 16.32 -10.50 -6.92
CA VAL A 54 15.90 -9.60 -5.84
C VAL A 54 15.93 -10.29 -4.46
N ILE A 55 15.73 -11.62 -4.43
CA ILE A 55 15.70 -12.44 -3.22
C ILE A 55 16.76 -13.53 -3.33
N HIS A 56 17.73 -13.51 -2.41
CA HIS A 56 18.76 -14.55 -2.29
C HIS A 56 18.38 -15.53 -1.19
N ALA A 57 17.52 -16.49 -1.51
CA ALA A 57 17.09 -17.53 -0.57
C ALA A 57 16.79 -18.84 -1.30
N SER A 58 16.95 -19.97 -0.61
CA SER A 58 16.50 -21.26 -1.13
C SER A 58 14.97 -21.32 -1.15
N ALA A 59 14.41 -22.14 -2.05
CA ALA A 59 12.96 -22.34 -2.12
C ALA A 59 12.38 -22.76 -0.76
N LEU A 60 13.07 -23.65 -0.04
CA LEU A 60 12.65 -24.12 1.28
C LEU A 60 12.59 -22.98 2.31
N MET A 61 13.59 -22.08 2.34
CA MET A 61 13.56 -20.92 3.23
C MET A 61 12.38 -20.00 2.89
N ILE A 62 12.15 -19.74 1.60
CA ILE A 62 11.03 -18.90 1.16
C ILE A 62 9.70 -19.48 1.66
N PHE A 63 9.46 -20.78 1.47
CA PHE A 63 8.23 -21.41 1.98
C PHE A 63 8.17 -21.40 3.51
N ALA A 64 9.28 -21.66 4.20
CA ALA A 64 9.32 -21.67 5.66
C ALA A 64 8.96 -20.32 6.29
N TYR A 65 9.31 -19.20 5.66
CA TYR A 65 9.03 -17.86 6.18
C TYR A 65 7.78 -17.20 5.56
N ALA A 66 7.65 -17.23 4.23
CA ALA A 66 6.59 -16.51 3.53
C ALA A 66 5.22 -17.16 3.71
N LEU A 67 5.14 -18.50 3.69
CA LEU A 67 3.87 -19.20 3.83
C LEU A 67 3.17 -18.92 5.17
N PRO A 68 3.81 -19.14 6.35
CA PRO A 68 3.15 -18.84 7.62
C PRO A 68 2.83 -17.35 7.77
N HIS A 69 3.68 -16.46 7.24
CA HIS A 69 3.45 -15.02 7.27
C HIS A 69 2.19 -14.62 6.47
N VAL A 70 2.09 -15.07 5.21
CA VAL A 70 0.93 -14.77 4.34
C VAL A 70 -0.35 -15.40 4.90
N MET A 71 -0.28 -16.64 5.41
CA MET A 71 -1.42 -17.29 6.05
C MET A 71 -1.90 -16.52 7.28
N HIS A 72 -1.00 -16.15 8.18
CA HIS A 72 -1.33 -15.39 9.39
C HIS A 72 -1.96 -14.03 9.04
N ALA A 73 -1.39 -13.30 8.08
CA ALA A 73 -1.94 -12.04 7.60
C ALA A 73 -3.33 -12.22 6.96
N GLY A 74 -3.53 -13.27 6.16
CA GLY A 74 -4.81 -13.59 5.53
C GLY A 74 -5.90 -13.92 6.55
N VAL A 75 -5.62 -14.82 7.49
CA VAL A 75 -6.56 -15.22 8.56
C VAL A 75 -6.93 -14.03 9.45
N THR A 76 -5.94 -13.20 9.80
CA THR A 76 -6.19 -11.98 10.59
C THR A 76 -7.12 -11.03 9.85
N ASN A 77 -6.88 -10.79 8.55
CA ASN A 77 -7.75 -9.96 7.73
C ASN A 77 -9.17 -10.51 7.63
N LEU A 78 -9.32 -11.83 7.47
CA LEU A 78 -10.62 -12.49 7.46
C LEU A 78 -11.35 -12.36 8.80
N ARG A 79 -10.64 -12.48 9.93
CA ARG A 79 -11.25 -12.35 11.26
C ARG A 79 -11.75 -10.92 11.53
N VAL A 80 -10.98 -9.90 11.12
CA VAL A 80 -11.32 -8.50 11.37
C VAL A 80 -12.35 -7.97 10.38
N HIS A 81 -12.24 -8.31 9.08
CA HIS A 81 -13.03 -7.70 8.02
C HIS A 81 -13.97 -8.67 7.27
N GLY A 82 -13.94 -9.96 7.57
CA GLY A 82 -14.60 -11.01 6.76
C GLY A 82 -16.11 -10.90 6.64
N ARG A 83 -16.79 -10.17 7.54
CA ARG A 83 -18.24 -9.88 7.42
C ARG A 83 -18.55 -8.86 6.32
N PHE A 84 -17.60 -7.99 5.98
CA PHE A 84 -17.79 -6.85 5.08
C PHE A 84 -16.97 -6.96 3.80
N ARG A 85 -15.91 -7.78 3.80
CA ARG A 85 -14.99 -7.89 2.67
C ARG A 85 -14.58 -9.33 2.44
N HIS A 86 -14.83 -9.82 1.24
CA HIS A 86 -14.34 -11.13 0.81
C HIS A 86 -12.81 -11.18 0.73
N PRO A 87 -12.19 -12.36 0.95
CA PRO A 87 -10.77 -12.54 0.70
C PRO A 87 -10.40 -12.13 -0.72
N LEU A 88 -9.19 -11.59 -0.89
CA LEU A 88 -8.59 -11.15 -2.17
C LEU A 88 -9.28 -9.98 -2.89
N TRP A 89 -10.51 -9.62 -2.55
CA TRP A 89 -11.24 -8.56 -3.27
C TRP A 89 -10.52 -7.21 -3.23
N ASN A 90 -9.86 -6.93 -2.12
CA ASN A 90 -9.02 -5.75 -1.97
C ASN A 90 -7.80 -5.77 -2.88
N GLU A 91 -7.18 -6.93 -3.05
CA GLU A 91 -6.01 -7.07 -3.90
C GLU A 91 -6.40 -6.78 -5.35
N VAL A 92 -7.56 -7.27 -5.79
CA VAL A 92 -8.11 -6.97 -7.13
C VAL A 92 -8.40 -5.48 -7.28
N TYR A 93 -9.13 -4.89 -6.34
CA TYR A 93 -9.50 -3.47 -6.37
C TYR A 93 -8.28 -2.55 -6.38
N GLU A 94 -7.34 -2.77 -5.46
CA GLU A 94 -6.13 -1.97 -5.37
C GLU A 94 -5.23 -2.19 -6.59
N THR A 95 -5.13 -3.41 -7.12
CA THR A 95 -4.35 -3.67 -8.33
C THR A 95 -4.92 -2.95 -9.56
N ALA A 96 -6.24 -3.00 -9.75
CA ALA A 96 -6.89 -2.33 -10.86
C ALA A 96 -6.72 -0.80 -10.82
N LEU A 97 -6.73 -0.21 -9.62
CA LEU A 97 -6.64 1.23 -9.42
C LEU A 97 -5.21 1.74 -9.26
N ALA A 98 -4.24 0.89 -8.92
CA ALA A 98 -2.86 1.28 -8.59
C ALA A 98 -2.23 2.16 -9.67
N TRP A 99 -2.35 1.77 -10.95
CA TRP A 99 -1.77 2.53 -12.06
C TRP A 99 -2.32 3.96 -12.15
N TYR A 100 -3.64 4.10 -12.00
CA TYR A 100 -4.34 5.38 -12.13
C TYR A 100 -4.09 6.30 -10.92
N ILE A 101 -3.95 5.73 -9.73
CA ILE A 101 -3.80 6.48 -8.48
C ILE A 101 -2.33 6.82 -8.20
N LEU A 102 -1.36 6.10 -8.78
CA LEU A 102 0.06 6.34 -8.54
C LEU A 102 0.45 7.79 -8.85
N ARG A 103 0.15 8.27 -10.06
CA ARG A 103 0.51 9.62 -10.50
C ARG A 103 -0.06 10.73 -9.60
N PRO A 104 -1.38 10.81 -9.35
CA PRO A 104 -1.94 11.89 -8.53
C PRO A 104 -1.46 11.83 -7.07
N THR A 105 -1.26 10.64 -6.50
CA THR A 105 -0.79 10.52 -5.11
C THR A 105 0.68 10.93 -4.96
N TRP A 106 1.54 10.55 -5.90
CA TRP A 106 2.94 11.00 -5.94
C TRP A 106 3.07 12.50 -6.19
N MET A 107 2.30 13.04 -7.15
CA MET A 107 2.31 14.46 -7.43
C MET A 107 1.83 15.29 -6.23
N ALA A 108 0.79 14.85 -5.53
CA ALA A 108 0.32 15.51 -4.32
C ALA A 108 1.34 15.49 -3.17
N LEU A 109 2.22 14.47 -3.12
CA LEU A 109 3.29 14.37 -2.14
C LEU A 109 4.45 15.33 -2.45
N LEU A 110 4.86 15.42 -3.72
CA LEU A 110 5.95 16.28 -4.18
C LEU A 110 5.54 17.75 -4.25
N ASN A 111 4.38 18.04 -4.87
CA ASN A 111 3.83 19.36 -4.99
C ASN A 111 2.30 19.35 -4.72
N PRO A 112 1.88 19.71 -3.50
CA PRO A 112 0.48 19.66 -3.11
C PRO A 112 -0.45 20.55 -3.95
N LYS A 113 0.08 21.54 -4.67
CA LYS A 113 -0.71 22.40 -5.58
C LYS A 113 -0.99 21.76 -6.94
N LEU A 114 -0.25 20.70 -7.31
CA LEU A 114 -0.37 19.99 -8.59
C LEU A 114 -1.20 18.70 -8.48
N GLY A 115 -1.64 18.32 -7.29
CA GLY A 115 -2.42 17.10 -7.03
C GLY A 115 -3.88 17.15 -7.51
N LYS A 116 -4.15 17.71 -8.70
CA LYS A 116 -5.48 17.66 -9.30
C LYS A 116 -5.70 16.30 -9.97
N PHE A 117 -6.79 15.63 -9.61
CA PHE A 117 -7.21 14.38 -10.25
C PHE A 117 -8.32 14.70 -11.25
N ASN A 118 -8.03 14.56 -12.55
CA ASN A 118 -8.99 14.75 -13.62
C ASN A 118 -9.22 13.42 -14.33
N VAL A 119 -10.48 12.98 -14.42
CA VAL A 119 -10.89 11.74 -15.08
C VAL A 119 -11.50 12.13 -16.41
N THR A 120 -10.66 12.34 -17.42
CA THR A 120 -11.06 12.57 -18.81
C THR A 120 -10.74 11.36 -19.64
#